data_AF-A0AA41WJR7-F1
#
_entry.id   AF-A0AA41WJR7-F1
#
_cell.length_a   1.000
_cell.length_b   1.000
_cell.length_c   1.000
_cell.angle_alpha   90.00
_cell.angle_beta   90.00
_cell.angle_gamma   90.00
#
_symmetry.space_group_name_H-M   'P 1'
#
loop_
_entity.id
_entity.type
_entity.pdbx_description
1 polymer ?
#
loop_
_entity_poly.entity_id
_entity_poly.type
_entity_poly.pdbx_seq_one_letter_code
_entity_poly.pdbx_strand_id
1 'polypeptide(L)'
;MQLSLQQKLLGLIAGLLVATLIVAVVGWNGLRQTQGEVNQVATDTASMDQLARLTHQMLSVRTAVLKHIMVQDQATKGQLDSEIAQLDQEIGQIFDEWEAADPGGKYRDVREQLASAWAAYVETRDNVALAASRRFDTVAATQAVNGELAQRFAAVDDAITEARQQMRAQTEVSVTSAHSTVSRSELILLGVTLGAAVLGIAVGILLTRPIVRAAQAIAGVSEQLAARDLVSLEQALQRLAQGDLTADFAVDAQPIPVSGRDELGRAAQAFNRMLERLGQVGAAFGQTITGLNQLVAQVRGAVIAVNQAGDQSLQLAGQIAGATQAVAQTIQDVAQGSAQQAEQVTTASTATAEMAQTIEAVAKAAQEQGRALQRAAELAQTIAEHNQQLEQIARQVVDSATHNAQQAQTGAQTVEQSMAAMLRVRTQVEETAHTMRALGEQSQQIGRIVQTIEDLTEQTNLLALNAAI
;
A
#
# COMPACT_ATOMS: atom_id res chain seq x y z
N MET A 1 25.56 26.79 25.10
CA MET A 1 24.12 26.76 25.44
C MET A 1 23.44 27.93 24.76
N GLN A 2 22.44 27.70 23.91
CA GLN A 2 21.65 28.80 23.37
C GLN A 2 20.54 29.12 24.37
N LEU A 3 20.41 30.40 24.72
CA LEU A 3 19.45 30.89 25.71
C LEU A 3 18.04 30.84 25.12
N SER A 4 17.07 30.46 25.94
CA SER A 4 15.65 30.56 25.62
C SER A 4 15.22 32.03 25.45
N LEU A 5 14.08 32.29 24.80
CA LEU A 5 13.53 33.64 24.64
C LEU A 5 13.38 34.33 26.00
N GLN A 6 12.85 33.60 26.98
CA GLN A 6 12.72 34.07 28.35
C GLN A 6 14.08 34.40 28.98
N GLN A 7 15.09 33.55 28.78
CA GLN A 7 16.45 33.78 29.29
C GLN A 7 17.13 34.97 28.62
N LYS A 8 16.89 35.22 27.33
CA LYS A 8 17.37 36.42 26.62
C LYS A 8 16.75 37.69 27.18
N LEU A 9 15.43 37.69 27.42
CA LEU A 9 14.71 38.83 28.01
C LEU A 9 15.13 39.06 29.47
N LEU A 10 15.23 38.02 30.28
CA LEU A 10 15.75 38.09 31.65
C LEU A 10 17.20 38.61 31.67
N GLY A 11 18.04 38.17 30.71
CA GLY A 11 19.40 38.67 30.56
C GLY A 11 19.46 40.17 30.25
N LEU A 12 18.55 40.67 29.42
CA LEU A 12 18.44 42.11 29.13
C LEU A 12 18.02 42.91 30.37
N ILE A 13 17.02 42.43 31.11
CA ILE A 13 16.55 43.07 32.35
C ILE A 13 17.66 43.04 33.41
N ALA A 14 18.34 41.89 33.58
CA ALA A 14 19.46 41.76 34.52
C ALA A 14 20.62 42.69 34.13
N GLY A 15 20.93 42.81 32.84
CA GLY A 15 21.95 43.74 32.35
C GLY A 15 21.62 45.20 32.64
N LEU A 16 20.36 45.60 32.44
CA LEU A 16 19.88 46.94 32.81
C LEU A 16 19.99 47.19 34.33
N LEU A 17 19.59 46.22 35.15
CA LEU A 17 19.70 46.32 36.60
C LEU A 17 21.16 46.45 37.06
N VAL A 18 22.07 45.69 36.46
CA VAL A 18 23.52 45.80 36.75
C VAL A 18 24.04 47.18 36.36
N ALA A 19 23.64 47.70 35.20
CA ALA A 19 24.04 49.04 34.78
C ALA A 19 23.53 50.13 35.74
N THR A 20 22.27 50.03 36.19
CA THR A 20 21.70 50.93 37.20
C THR A 20 22.43 50.82 38.53
N LEU A 21 22.80 49.59 38.95
CA LEU A 21 23.57 49.37 40.18
C LEU A 21 24.96 50.04 40.10
N ILE A 22 25.64 49.95 38.96
CA ILE A 22 26.95 50.59 38.74
C ILE A 22 26.81 52.12 38.87
N VAL A 23 25.79 52.71 38.23
CA VAL A 23 25.50 54.16 38.36
C VAL A 23 25.26 54.53 39.82
N ALA A 24 24.46 53.74 40.54
CA ALA A 24 24.16 53.99 41.95
C ALA A 24 25.41 53.90 42.84
N VAL A 25 26.27 52.89 42.64
CA VAL A 25 27.51 52.71 43.42
C VAL A 25 28.50 53.85 43.14
N VAL A 26 28.68 54.24 41.88
CA VAL A 26 29.55 55.36 41.51
C VAL A 26 29.04 56.66 42.09
N GLY A 27 27.74 56.95 41.96
CA GLY A 27 27.12 58.13 42.56
C GLY A 27 27.24 58.16 44.08
N TRP A 28 27.01 57.03 44.73
CA TRP A 28 27.14 56.90 46.19
C TRP A 28 28.56 57.16 46.67
N ASN A 29 29.57 56.61 45.99
CA ASN A 29 30.97 56.85 46.34
C ASN A 29 31.38 58.32 46.13
N GLY A 30 30.94 58.95 45.04
CA GLY A 30 31.17 60.38 44.82
C GLY A 30 30.56 61.23 45.93
N LEU A 31 29.30 60.95 46.30
CA LEU A 31 28.61 61.67 47.37
C LEU A 31 29.30 61.50 48.73
N ARG A 32 29.79 60.29 49.04
CA ARG A 32 30.52 60.00 50.27
C ARG A 32 31.85 60.76 50.33
N GLN A 33 32.54 60.90 49.20
CA GLN A 33 33.78 61.66 49.13
C GLN A 33 33.53 63.16 49.33
N THR A 34 32.53 63.71 48.63
CA THR A 34 32.12 65.11 48.80
C THR A 34 31.67 65.40 50.23
N GLN A 35 30.96 64.48 50.89
CA GLN A 35 30.58 64.65 52.28
C GLN A 35 31.81 64.77 53.21
N GLY A 36 32.88 64.03 52.94
CA GLY A 36 34.15 64.17 53.66
C GLY A 36 34.79 65.55 53.49
N GLU A 37 34.82 66.06 52.25
CA GLU A 37 35.38 67.39 51.95
C GLU A 37 34.51 68.53 52.53
N VAL A 38 33.19 68.39 52.51
CA VAL A 38 32.27 69.35 53.15
C VAL A 38 32.46 69.38 54.67
N ASN A 39 32.63 68.22 55.30
CA ASN A 39 32.94 68.16 56.73
C ASN A 39 34.27 68.87 57.04
N GLN A 40 35.27 68.74 56.17
CA GLN A 40 36.55 69.44 56.32
C GLN A 40 36.39 70.97 56.25
N VAL A 41 35.59 71.48 55.30
CA VAL A 41 35.28 72.91 55.21
C VAL A 41 34.53 73.39 56.45
N ALA A 42 33.62 72.58 57.00
CA ALA A 42 32.93 72.88 58.24
C ALA A 42 33.90 72.97 59.44
N THR A 43 34.86 72.05 59.56
CA THR A 43 35.89 72.09 60.61
C THR A 43 36.85 73.28 60.45
N ASP A 44 37.22 73.63 59.21
CA ASP A 44 38.05 74.79 58.89
C ASP A 44 37.32 76.09 59.32
N THR A 45 36.02 76.19 59.01
CA THR A 45 35.18 77.34 59.38
C THR A 45 35.02 77.47 60.90
N ALA A 46 34.79 76.35 61.60
CA ALA A 46 34.69 76.36 63.06
C ALA A 46 35.99 76.86 63.72
N SER A 47 37.15 76.44 63.21
CA SER A 47 38.44 76.91 63.72
C SER A 47 38.64 78.41 63.47
N MET A 48 38.18 78.94 62.33
CA MET A 48 38.24 80.38 62.06
C MET A 48 37.37 81.19 63.03
N ASP A 49 36.22 80.66 63.44
CA ASP A 49 35.37 81.26 64.48
C ASP A 49 36.09 81.29 65.84
N GLN A 50 36.76 80.19 66.23
CA GLN A 50 37.59 80.14 67.44
C GLN A 50 38.65 81.26 67.46
N LEU A 51 39.39 81.42 66.35
CA LEU A 51 40.40 82.47 66.22
C LEU A 51 39.79 83.89 66.28
N ALA A 52 38.60 84.08 65.71
CA ALA A 52 37.88 85.36 65.78
C ALA A 52 37.46 85.68 67.23
N ARG A 53 36.93 84.69 67.97
CA ARG A 53 36.60 84.82 69.39
C ARG A 53 37.84 85.15 70.23
N LEU A 54 38.95 84.43 70.02
CA LEU A 54 40.23 84.74 70.69
C LEU A 54 40.71 86.15 70.39
N THR A 55 40.70 86.57 69.12
CA THR A 55 41.12 87.94 68.73
C THR A 55 40.30 88.98 69.51
N HIS A 56 38.97 88.82 69.54
CA HIS A 56 38.09 89.75 70.23
C HIS A 56 38.41 89.85 71.73
N GLN A 57 38.59 88.71 72.40
CA GLN A 57 38.88 88.70 73.83
C GLN A 57 40.27 89.26 74.14
N MET A 58 41.29 88.93 73.34
CA MET A 58 42.65 89.45 73.51
C MET A 58 42.71 90.98 73.32
N LEU A 59 41.95 91.53 72.37
CA LEU A 59 41.79 92.97 72.20
C LEU A 59 41.05 93.61 73.38
N SER A 60 40.03 92.92 73.91
CA SER A 60 39.29 93.37 75.10
C SER A 60 40.21 93.46 76.32
N VAL A 61 41.06 92.45 76.55
CA VAL A 61 42.10 92.46 77.60
C VAL A 61 43.03 93.65 77.42
N ARG A 62 43.58 93.86 76.20
CA ARG A 62 44.46 95.01 75.94
C ARG A 62 43.76 96.33 76.23
N THR A 63 42.49 96.46 75.89
CA THR A 63 41.69 97.66 76.16
C THR A 63 41.49 97.87 77.67
N ALA A 64 41.20 96.81 78.42
CA ALA A 64 41.06 96.86 79.88
C ALA A 64 42.39 97.23 80.56
N VAL A 65 43.52 96.70 80.10
CA VAL A 65 44.87 97.06 80.59
C VAL A 65 45.17 98.54 80.37
N LEU A 66 44.88 99.07 79.17
CA LEU A 66 45.08 100.49 78.87
C LEU A 66 44.20 101.37 79.77
N LYS A 67 42.92 101.02 79.95
CA LYS A 67 42.01 101.71 80.88
C LYS A 67 42.53 101.65 82.33
N HIS A 68 43.01 100.48 82.76
CA HIS A 68 43.55 100.29 84.11
C HIS A 68 44.70 101.26 84.37
N ILE A 69 45.54 101.51 83.37
CA ILE A 69 46.68 102.44 83.46
C ILE A 69 46.25 103.91 83.50
N MET A 70 45.20 104.27 82.77
CA MET A 70 44.68 105.65 82.73
C MET A 70 43.97 106.06 84.01
N VAL A 71 43.26 105.14 84.66
CA VAL A 71 42.47 105.44 85.87
C VAL A 71 43.35 105.54 87.11
N GLN A 72 43.06 106.51 87.99
CA GLN A 72 43.77 106.78 89.25
C GLN A 72 42.93 106.49 90.51
N ASP A 73 41.85 105.74 90.37
CA ASP A 73 40.97 105.31 91.46
C ASP A 73 41.16 103.81 91.76
N GLN A 74 41.32 103.46 93.04
CA GLN A 74 41.57 102.09 93.48
C GLN A 74 40.38 101.16 93.22
N ALA A 75 39.15 101.66 93.38
CA ALA A 75 37.95 100.84 93.19
C ALA A 75 37.80 100.42 91.73
N THR A 76 37.97 101.37 90.80
CA THR A 76 37.92 101.13 89.36
C THR A 76 39.08 100.24 88.88
N LYS A 77 40.29 100.40 89.44
CA LYS A 77 41.41 99.47 89.16
C LYS A 77 41.07 98.03 89.60
N GLY A 78 40.50 97.85 90.78
CA GLY A 78 40.05 96.53 91.26
C GLY A 78 38.95 95.89 90.40
N GLN A 79 38.03 96.71 89.86
CA GLN A 79 37.04 96.25 88.88
C GLN A 79 37.70 95.79 87.58
N LEU A 80 38.64 96.57 87.05
CA LEU A 80 39.39 96.23 85.84
C LEU A 80 40.30 95.00 86.04
N ASP A 81 40.90 94.81 87.21
CA ASP A 81 41.61 93.58 87.56
C ASP A 81 40.69 92.35 87.49
N SER A 82 39.45 92.50 87.96
CA SER A 82 38.44 91.43 87.89
C SER A 82 37.98 91.16 86.44
N GLU A 83 37.78 92.22 85.66
CA GLU A 83 37.43 92.12 84.23
C GLU A 83 38.56 91.43 83.44
N ILE A 84 39.82 91.81 83.67
CA ILE A 84 40.99 91.19 83.03
C ILE A 84 41.07 89.70 83.39
N ALA A 85 40.90 89.35 84.68
CA ALA A 85 40.93 87.96 85.12
C ALA A 85 39.80 87.12 84.48
N GLN A 86 38.60 87.69 84.34
CA GLN A 86 37.49 87.03 83.66
C GLN A 86 37.81 86.81 82.18
N LEU A 87 38.30 87.84 81.48
CA LEU A 87 38.66 87.74 80.07
C LEU A 87 39.78 86.71 79.84
N ASP A 88 40.78 86.63 80.73
CA ASP A 88 41.83 85.61 80.66
C ASP A 88 41.26 84.19 80.83
N GLN A 89 40.29 84.01 81.73
CA GLN A 89 39.60 82.74 81.90
C GLN A 89 38.83 82.36 80.64
N GLU A 90 38.10 83.30 80.03
CA GLU A 90 37.38 83.09 78.77
C GLU A 90 38.34 82.74 77.62
N ILE A 91 39.49 83.41 77.53
CA ILE A 91 40.53 83.09 76.54
C ILE A 91 41.07 81.66 76.75
N GLY A 92 41.36 81.29 77.99
CA GLY A 92 41.79 79.92 78.33
C GLY A 92 40.76 78.88 77.93
N GLN A 93 39.48 79.13 78.22
CA GLN A 93 38.38 78.25 77.79
C GLN A 93 38.29 78.11 76.28
N ILE A 94 38.45 79.20 75.52
CA ILE A 94 38.42 79.14 74.05
C ILE A 94 39.61 78.31 73.51
N PHE A 95 40.80 78.43 74.11
CA PHE A 95 41.93 77.56 73.75
C PHE A 95 41.66 76.09 74.04
N ASP A 96 41.09 75.78 75.21
CA ASP A 96 40.73 74.40 75.59
C ASP A 96 39.64 73.82 74.69
N GLU A 97 38.61 74.61 74.35
CA GLU A 97 37.57 74.23 73.38
C GLU A 97 38.16 73.94 72.00
N TRP A 98 39.09 74.78 71.55
CA TRP A 98 39.75 74.61 70.26
C TRP A 98 40.68 73.39 70.25
N GLU A 99 41.41 73.12 71.33
CA GLU A 99 42.22 71.91 71.50
C GLU A 99 41.34 70.65 71.55
N ALA A 100 40.25 70.65 72.31
CA ALA A 100 39.37 69.50 72.44
C ALA A 100 38.63 69.16 71.13
N ALA A 101 38.28 70.17 70.34
CA ALA A 101 37.64 69.97 69.03
C ALA A 101 38.59 69.37 68.00
N ASP A 102 39.90 69.65 68.08
CA ASP A 102 40.90 69.14 67.15
C ASP A 102 42.32 69.05 67.79
N PRO A 103 42.61 68.00 68.60
CA PRO A 103 43.85 67.93 69.39
C PRO A 103 45.13 67.74 68.56
N GLY A 104 45.00 67.16 67.38
CA GLY A 104 46.13 66.81 66.52
C GLY A 104 45.95 67.26 65.07
N GLY A 105 44.92 68.04 64.77
CA GLY A 105 44.63 68.38 63.40
C GLY A 105 45.28 69.67 62.94
N LYS A 106 44.66 70.23 61.92
CA LYS A 106 45.33 71.00 60.86
C LYS A 106 45.92 72.33 61.33
N TYR A 107 45.41 72.85 62.46
CA TYR A 107 45.77 74.15 63.03
C TYR A 107 46.48 74.06 64.38
N ARG A 108 46.99 72.88 64.75
CA ARG A 108 47.72 72.69 66.00
C ARG A 108 48.87 73.68 66.17
N ASP A 109 49.76 73.79 65.19
CA ASP A 109 50.93 74.66 65.26
C ASP A 109 50.53 76.13 65.42
N VAL A 110 49.47 76.54 64.72
CA VAL A 110 48.88 77.89 64.80
C VAL A 110 48.38 78.17 66.22
N ARG A 111 47.66 77.21 66.82
CA ARG A 111 47.13 77.31 68.18
C ARG A 111 48.26 77.39 69.21
N GLU A 112 49.29 76.55 69.08
CA GLU A 112 50.46 76.54 69.97
C GLU A 112 51.26 77.85 69.90
N GLN A 113 51.51 78.39 68.69
CA GLN A 113 52.19 79.66 68.51
C GLN A 113 51.43 80.84 69.13
N LEU A 114 50.11 80.89 68.89
CA LEU A 114 49.26 81.94 69.45
C LEU A 114 49.18 81.86 70.98
N ALA A 115 49.05 80.65 71.53
CA ALA A 115 49.06 80.43 72.99
C ALA A 115 50.38 80.87 73.62
N SER A 116 51.52 80.55 72.98
CA SER A 116 52.84 80.97 73.44
C SER A 116 53.02 82.50 73.40
N ALA A 117 52.59 83.15 72.32
CA ALA A 117 52.64 84.62 72.21
C ALA A 117 51.76 85.29 73.27
N TRP A 118 50.56 84.75 73.51
CA TRP A 118 49.65 85.24 74.53
C TRP A 118 50.21 85.10 75.95
N ALA A 119 50.81 83.95 76.28
CA ALA A 119 51.42 83.71 77.58
C ALA A 119 52.55 84.74 77.87
N ALA A 120 53.40 85.02 76.89
CA ALA A 120 54.46 86.02 77.01
C ALA A 120 53.91 87.46 77.20
N TYR A 121 52.78 87.78 76.57
CA TYR A 121 52.06 89.03 76.79
C TYR A 121 51.49 89.11 78.22
N VAL A 122 50.82 88.07 78.69
CA VAL A 122 50.23 87.97 80.04
C VAL A 122 51.31 88.13 81.12
N GLU A 123 52.44 87.44 80.98
CA GLU A 123 53.55 87.53 81.93
C GLU A 123 54.09 88.97 82.04
N THR A 124 54.30 89.63 80.91
CA THR A 124 54.80 91.02 80.88
C THR A 124 53.73 92.01 81.37
N ARG A 125 52.47 91.78 81.02
CA ARG A 125 51.32 92.59 81.46
C ARG A 125 51.24 92.60 82.97
N ASP A 126 51.27 91.44 83.61
CA ASP A 126 51.02 91.29 85.04
C ASP A 126 52.22 91.76 85.87
N ASN A 127 53.43 91.35 85.49
CA ASN A 127 54.64 91.60 86.27
C ASN A 127 55.20 93.01 86.09
N VAL A 128 54.93 93.66 84.95
CA VAL A 128 55.50 94.97 84.62
C VAL A 128 54.41 96.06 84.60
N ALA A 129 53.47 95.99 83.67
CA ALA A 129 52.55 97.09 83.43
C ALA A 129 51.48 97.23 84.52
N LEU A 130 50.76 96.15 84.87
CA LEU A 130 49.76 96.18 85.93
C LEU A 130 50.40 96.31 87.31
N ALA A 131 51.57 95.70 87.55
CA ALA A 131 52.31 95.88 88.81
C ALA A 131 52.73 97.33 89.07
N ALA A 132 53.11 98.09 88.04
CA ALA A 132 53.36 99.54 88.14
C ALA A 132 52.04 100.32 88.30
N SER A 133 51.03 99.95 87.52
CA SER A 133 49.72 100.62 87.54
C SER A 133 48.97 100.50 88.87
N ARG A 134 49.06 99.34 89.54
CA ARG A 134 48.49 99.09 90.89
C ARG A 134 49.18 99.92 91.98
N ARG A 135 50.41 100.36 91.73
CA ARG A 135 51.16 101.30 92.60
C ARG A 135 50.95 102.77 92.22
N PHE A 136 50.03 103.04 91.29
CA PHE A 136 49.76 104.39 90.75
C PHE A 136 50.98 105.05 90.08
N ASP A 137 51.98 104.25 89.67
CA ASP A 137 53.11 104.74 88.89
C ASP A 137 52.74 104.78 87.40
N THR A 138 52.09 105.87 87.00
CA THR A 138 51.62 106.07 85.63
C THR A 138 52.76 106.18 84.63
N VAL A 139 53.93 106.69 85.05
CA VAL A 139 55.08 106.87 84.17
C VAL A 139 55.68 105.50 83.83
N ALA A 140 55.95 104.67 84.85
CA ALA A 140 56.46 103.32 84.63
C ALA A 140 55.44 102.44 83.88
N ALA A 141 54.15 102.53 84.21
CA ALA A 141 53.11 101.78 83.52
C ALA A 141 52.96 102.19 82.04
N THR A 142 53.04 103.49 81.75
CA THR A 142 52.98 104.00 80.37
C THR A 142 54.24 103.62 79.58
N GLN A 143 55.41 103.66 80.20
CA GLN A 143 56.65 103.20 79.58
C GLN A 143 56.60 101.71 79.26
N ALA A 144 56.05 100.88 80.16
CA ALA A 144 55.88 99.45 79.94
C ALA A 144 54.93 99.17 78.75
N VAL A 145 53.77 99.84 78.70
CA VAL A 145 52.80 99.71 77.60
C VAL A 145 53.37 100.12 76.26
N ASN A 146 54.16 101.20 76.20
CA ASN A 146 54.74 101.69 74.95
C ASN A 146 56.05 100.99 74.58
N GLY A 147 56.61 100.17 75.47
CA GLY A 147 57.87 99.45 75.30
C GLY A 147 57.65 97.94 75.16
N GLU A 148 58.13 97.17 76.12
CA GLU A 148 58.11 95.70 76.06
C GLU A 148 56.71 95.13 75.89
N LEU A 149 55.69 95.66 76.59
CA LEU A 149 54.33 95.15 76.46
C LEU A 149 53.72 95.41 75.08
N ALA A 150 54.05 96.53 74.43
CA ALA A 150 53.68 96.77 73.04
C ALA A 150 54.30 95.73 72.11
N GLN A 151 55.58 95.38 72.30
CA GLN A 151 56.27 94.36 71.49
C GLN A 151 55.65 92.96 71.69
N ARG A 152 55.34 92.58 72.93
CA ARG A 152 54.70 91.28 73.22
C ARG A 152 53.35 91.14 72.55
N PHE A 153 52.55 92.21 72.55
CA PHE A 153 51.26 92.18 71.87
C PHE A 153 51.39 92.28 70.35
N ALA A 154 52.41 92.96 69.82
CA ALA A 154 52.69 92.93 68.39
C ALA A 154 52.96 91.48 67.93
N ALA A 155 53.69 90.69 68.72
CA ALA A 155 53.88 89.26 68.45
C ALA A 155 52.55 88.46 68.49
N VAL A 156 51.60 88.84 69.35
CA VAL A 156 50.24 88.26 69.34
C VAL A 156 49.50 88.63 68.05
N ASP A 157 49.56 89.90 67.63
CA ASP A 157 48.92 90.35 66.39
C ASP A 157 49.52 89.69 65.14
N ASP A 158 50.84 89.54 65.10
CA ASP A 158 51.56 88.80 64.05
C ASP A 158 51.11 87.34 64.02
N ALA A 159 51.05 86.66 65.18
CA ALA A 159 50.59 85.27 65.28
C ALA A 159 49.12 85.12 64.82
N ILE A 160 48.23 86.06 65.16
CA ILE A 160 46.84 86.07 64.68
C ILE A 160 46.78 86.29 63.17
N THR A 161 47.63 87.15 62.62
CA THR A 161 47.67 87.45 61.18
C THR A 161 48.16 86.24 60.39
N GLU A 162 49.24 85.60 60.83
CA GLU A 162 49.76 84.36 60.24
C GLU A 162 48.73 83.24 60.34
N ALA A 163 48.09 83.08 61.51
CA ALA A 163 46.98 82.14 61.71
C ALA A 163 45.87 82.33 60.67
N ARG A 164 45.37 83.57 60.50
CA ARG A 164 44.32 83.88 59.53
C ARG A 164 44.76 83.58 58.09
N GLN A 165 46.00 83.90 57.74
CA GLN A 165 46.52 83.63 56.40
C GLN A 165 46.60 82.13 56.12
N GLN A 166 47.16 81.36 57.05
CA GLN A 166 47.28 79.91 56.93
C GLN A 166 45.91 79.25 56.86
N MET A 167 44.96 79.64 57.72
CA MET A 167 43.60 79.14 57.71
C MET A 167 42.87 79.45 56.40
N ARG A 168 42.98 80.68 55.89
CA ARG A 168 42.37 81.05 54.60
C ARG A 168 42.91 80.23 53.43
N ALA A 169 44.24 80.10 53.33
CA ALA A 169 44.87 79.31 52.28
C ALA A 169 44.43 77.84 52.34
N GLN A 170 44.32 77.30 53.54
CA GLN A 170 43.87 75.94 53.77
C GLN A 170 42.39 75.72 53.45
N THR A 171 41.51 76.66 53.79
CA THR A 171 40.08 76.62 53.42
C THR A 171 39.91 76.71 51.91
N GLU A 172 40.69 77.55 51.22
CA GLU A 172 40.65 77.68 49.76
C GLU A 172 41.03 76.37 49.05
N VAL A 173 42.04 75.67 49.57
CA VAL A 173 42.40 74.32 49.11
C VAL A 173 41.24 73.35 49.34
N SER A 174 40.66 73.31 50.54
CA SER A 174 39.51 72.44 50.86
C SER A 174 38.31 72.69 49.91
N VAL A 175 37.98 73.96 49.66
CA VAL A 175 36.87 74.37 48.75
C VAL A 175 37.17 74.00 47.29
N THR A 176 38.38 74.26 46.81
CA THR A 176 38.79 73.93 45.44
C THR A 176 38.80 72.42 45.22
N SER A 177 39.31 71.65 46.18
CA SER A 177 39.25 70.18 46.17
C SER A 177 37.80 69.70 46.11
N ALA A 178 36.92 70.24 46.96
CA ALA A 178 35.49 69.91 46.96
C ALA A 178 34.82 70.13 45.59
N HIS A 179 35.02 71.30 44.99
CA HIS A 179 34.52 71.58 43.64
C HIS A 179 35.08 70.61 42.60
N SER A 180 36.38 70.32 42.65
CA SER A 180 37.02 69.41 41.69
C SER A 180 36.49 67.97 41.80
N THR A 181 36.22 67.50 43.01
CA THR A 181 35.66 66.17 43.28
C THR A 181 34.21 66.09 42.81
N VAL A 182 33.41 67.14 43.02
CA VAL A 182 32.04 67.24 42.48
C VAL A 182 32.06 67.17 40.96
N SER A 183 32.83 68.03 40.29
CA SER A 183 32.88 68.05 38.81
C SER A 183 33.39 66.74 38.21
N ARG A 184 34.39 66.10 38.83
CA ARG A 184 34.85 64.76 38.42
C ARG A 184 33.77 63.71 38.60
N SER A 185 33.07 63.73 39.74
CA SER A 185 31.96 62.81 40.01
C SER A 185 30.83 62.98 39.01
N GLU A 186 30.46 64.21 38.64
CA GLU A 186 29.47 64.51 37.60
C GLU A 186 29.87 63.97 36.23
N LEU A 187 31.12 64.17 35.81
CA LEU A 187 31.62 63.66 34.52
C LEU A 187 31.62 62.13 34.46
N ILE A 188 32.06 61.47 35.53
CA ILE A 188 32.03 60.00 35.62
C ILE A 188 30.58 59.51 35.60
N LEU A 189 29.69 60.12 36.37
CA LEU A 189 28.27 59.75 36.43
C LEU A 189 27.60 59.90 35.06
N LEU A 190 27.84 61.02 34.36
CA LEU A 190 27.34 61.26 33.01
C LEU A 190 27.87 60.20 32.03
N GLY A 191 29.18 59.93 32.06
CA GLY A 191 29.83 58.95 31.19
C GLY A 191 29.30 57.52 31.40
N VAL A 192 29.16 57.09 32.65
CA VAL A 192 28.59 55.77 32.99
C VAL A 192 27.13 55.69 32.56
N THR A 193 26.33 56.75 32.76
CA THR A 193 24.92 56.79 32.37
C THR A 193 24.74 56.71 30.85
N LEU A 194 25.51 57.50 30.10
CA LEU A 194 25.52 57.44 28.63
C LEU A 194 25.98 56.08 28.12
N GLY A 195 27.05 55.53 28.69
CA GLY A 195 27.55 54.20 28.37
C GLY A 195 26.49 53.12 28.60
N ALA A 196 25.83 53.15 29.75
CA ALA A 196 24.73 52.24 30.09
C ALA A 196 23.55 52.36 29.10
N ALA A 197 23.16 53.57 28.71
CA ALA A 197 22.08 53.80 27.75
C ALA A 197 22.43 53.25 26.36
N VAL A 198 23.63 53.53 25.84
CA VAL A 198 24.10 53.02 24.54
C VAL A 198 24.16 51.49 24.54
N LEU A 199 24.69 50.90 25.62
CA LEU A 199 24.80 49.45 25.75
C LEU A 199 23.42 48.79 25.84
N GLY A 200 22.47 49.41 26.57
CA GLY A 200 21.08 48.97 26.64
C GLY A 200 20.39 48.99 25.26
N ILE A 201 20.57 50.07 24.48
CA ILE A 201 20.03 50.18 23.11
C ILE A 201 20.66 49.11 22.20
N ALA A 202 21.99 48.94 22.25
CA ALA A 202 22.70 47.97 21.42
C ALA A 202 22.25 46.53 21.71
N VAL A 203 22.18 46.15 22.99
CA VAL A 203 21.70 44.83 23.42
C VAL A 203 20.22 44.64 23.05
N GLY A 204 19.39 45.68 23.22
CA GLY A 204 18.00 45.69 22.79
C GLY A 204 17.84 45.42 21.30
N ILE A 205 18.59 46.10 20.44
CA ILE A 205 18.56 45.89 18.99
C ILE A 205 19.05 44.48 18.62
N LEU A 206 20.14 44.01 19.22
CA LEU A 206 20.72 42.70 18.94
C LEU A 206 19.80 41.54 19.32
N LEU A 207 19.06 41.67 20.43
CA LEU A 207 18.11 40.64 20.87
C LEU A 207 16.76 40.76 20.15
N THR A 208 16.27 41.96 19.88
CA THR A 208 14.93 42.18 19.28
C THR A 208 14.90 41.83 17.80
N ARG A 209 15.92 42.17 17.02
CA ARG A 209 15.94 41.92 15.56
C ARG A 209 15.72 40.45 15.17
N PRO A 210 16.44 39.47 15.76
CA PRO A 210 16.22 38.05 15.45
C PRO A 210 14.84 37.57 15.85
N ILE A 211 14.32 38.03 17.01
CA ILE A 211 13.00 37.66 17.52
C ILE A 211 11.91 38.11 16.56
N VAL A 212 11.93 39.39 16.16
CA VAL A 212 10.94 39.96 15.24
C VAL A 212 10.99 39.27 13.87
N ARG A 213 12.19 39.03 13.33
CA ARG A 213 12.34 38.33 12.03
C ARG A 213 11.77 36.91 12.08
N ALA A 214 12.08 36.14 13.12
CA ALA A 214 11.58 34.77 13.25
C ALA A 214 10.05 34.75 13.45
N ALA A 215 9.50 35.66 14.25
CA ALA A 215 8.06 35.80 14.44
C ALA A 215 7.34 36.19 13.14
N GLN A 216 7.87 37.16 12.39
CA GLN A 216 7.32 37.57 11.08
C GLN A 216 7.40 36.44 10.05
N ALA A 217 8.48 35.65 10.03
CA ALA A 217 8.59 34.51 9.13
C ALA A 217 7.52 33.44 9.43
N ILE A 218 7.31 33.12 10.71
CA ILE A 218 6.24 32.18 11.12
C ILE A 218 4.86 32.74 10.77
N ALA A 219 4.61 34.02 11.07
CA ALA A 219 3.33 34.66 10.76
C ALA A 219 3.05 34.68 9.25
N GLY A 220 4.02 35.05 8.42
CA GLY A 220 3.87 35.12 6.97
C GLY A 220 3.59 33.76 6.33
N VAL A 221 4.29 32.70 6.76
CA VAL A 221 4.01 31.34 6.30
C VAL A 221 2.65 30.84 6.79
N SER A 222 2.26 31.19 8.02
CA SER A 222 0.92 30.86 8.55
C SER A 222 -0.19 31.51 7.72
N GLU A 223 -0.02 32.78 7.36
CA GLU A 223 -0.96 33.54 6.54
C GLU A 223 -1.04 32.98 5.12
N GLN A 224 0.10 32.66 4.50
CA GLN A 224 0.12 32.01 3.18
C GLN A 224 -0.60 30.66 3.21
N LEU A 225 -0.32 29.85 4.24
CA LEU A 225 -0.94 28.54 4.41
C LEU A 225 -2.46 28.64 4.55
N ALA A 226 -2.94 29.57 5.38
CA ALA A 226 -4.37 29.76 5.63
C ALA A 226 -5.11 30.40 4.44
N ALA A 227 -4.50 31.40 3.78
CA ALA A 227 -5.17 32.18 2.75
C ALA A 227 -5.02 31.60 1.34
N ARG A 228 -3.99 30.80 1.06
CA ARG A 228 -3.74 30.21 -0.27
C ARG A 228 -3.75 28.70 -0.27
N ASP A 229 -2.82 28.06 0.45
CA ASP A 229 -2.60 26.60 0.31
C ASP A 229 -3.81 25.78 0.80
N LEU A 230 -4.41 26.14 1.94
CA LEU A 230 -5.60 25.43 2.43
C LEU A 230 -6.84 25.71 1.56
N VAL A 231 -6.94 26.91 1.00
CA VAL A 231 -8.02 27.29 0.08
C VAL A 231 -7.88 26.55 -1.26
N SER A 232 -6.66 26.38 -1.78
CA SER A 232 -6.42 25.64 -3.03
C SER A 232 -6.69 24.14 -2.84
N LEU A 233 -6.35 23.57 -1.68
CA LEU A 233 -6.75 22.20 -1.32
C LEU A 233 -8.27 22.06 -1.28
N GLU A 234 -8.98 23.00 -0.65
CA GLU A 234 -10.45 22.98 -0.60
C GLU A 234 -11.04 23.01 -2.02
N GLN A 235 -10.55 23.90 -2.88
CA GLN A 235 -10.99 23.98 -4.27
C GLN A 235 -10.69 22.71 -5.07
N ALA A 236 -9.51 22.10 -4.88
CA ALA A 236 -9.15 20.85 -5.54
C ALA A 236 -10.07 19.70 -5.11
N LEU A 237 -10.38 19.61 -3.82
CA LEU A 237 -11.34 18.64 -3.27
C LEU A 237 -12.76 18.86 -3.80
N GLN A 238 -13.22 20.12 -3.90
CA GLN A 238 -14.52 20.44 -4.48
C GLN A 238 -14.61 20.07 -5.96
N ARG A 239 -13.56 20.32 -6.75
CA ARG A 239 -13.48 19.91 -8.17
C ARG A 239 -13.51 18.39 -8.30
N LEU A 240 -12.76 17.67 -7.47
CA LEU A 240 -12.81 16.22 -7.42
C LEU A 240 -14.22 15.70 -7.09
N ALA A 241 -14.90 16.32 -6.12
CA ALA A 241 -16.27 15.97 -5.76
C ALA A 241 -17.28 16.22 -6.89
N GLN A 242 -17.00 17.18 -7.78
CA GLN A 242 -17.78 17.43 -9.00
C GLN A 242 -17.40 16.51 -10.17
N GLY A 243 -16.47 15.57 -9.98
CA GLY A 243 -16.02 14.61 -10.99
C GLY A 243 -14.91 15.13 -11.91
N ASP A 244 -14.34 16.30 -11.61
CA ASP A 244 -13.18 16.82 -12.34
C ASP A 244 -11.88 16.18 -11.84
N LEU A 245 -11.45 15.14 -12.56
CA LEU A 245 -10.20 14.41 -12.30
C LEU A 245 -8.96 15.10 -12.89
N THR A 246 -9.01 16.41 -13.17
CA THR A 246 -7.87 17.22 -13.60
C THR A 246 -7.39 18.18 -12.51
N ALA A 247 -8.05 18.18 -11.35
CA ALA A 247 -7.62 18.98 -10.20
C ALA A 247 -6.21 18.56 -9.74
N ASP A 248 -5.43 19.54 -9.29
CA ASP A 248 -4.11 19.32 -8.72
C ASP A 248 -3.98 20.17 -7.45
N PHE A 249 -3.18 19.69 -6.51
CA PHE A 249 -2.88 20.39 -5.27
C PHE A 249 -1.41 20.22 -4.92
N ALA A 250 -0.71 21.36 -4.88
CA ALA A 250 0.65 21.47 -4.39
C ALA A 250 0.69 22.58 -3.31
N VAL A 251 1.59 22.38 -2.33
CA VAL A 251 1.85 23.38 -1.29
C VAL A 251 2.93 24.33 -1.81
N ASP A 252 2.60 25.61 -1.92
CA ASP A 252 3.55 26.64 -2.39
C ASP A 252 4.38 27.23 -1.25
N ALA A 253 3.92 27.11 0.00
CA ALA A 253 4.64 27.63 1.16
C ALA A 253 6.02 26.99 1.33
N GLN A 254 7.05 27.84 1.42
CA GLN A 254 8.42 27.39 1.65
C GLN A 254 8.71 27.13 3.13
N PRO A 255 9.60 26.18 3.45
CA PRO A 255 10.02 25.92 4.82
C PRO A 255 10.66 27.16 5.47
N ILE A 256 10.30 27.43 6.72
CA ILE A 256 10.86 28.52 7.51
C ILE A 256 12.30 28.15 7.89
N PRO A 257 13.30 29.02 7.61
CA PRO A 257 14.69 28.79 8.03
C PRO A 257 14.79 28.70 9.56
N VAL A 258 15.19 27.54 10.07
CA VAL A 258 15.31 27.32 11.52
C VAL A 258 16.60 27.93 12.04
N SER A 259 16.51 29.14 12.57
CA SER A 259 17.63 29.86 13.17
C SER A 259 17.56 29.73 14.70
N GLY A 260 18.26 28.74 15.26
CA GLY A 260 18.38 28.54 16.71
C GLY A 260 17.54 27.38 17.27
N ARG A 261 17.77 27.06 18.55
CA ARG A 261 17.10 25.97 19.30
C ARG A 261 16.13 26.47 20.38
N ASP A 262 15.80 27.76 20.35
CA ASP A 262 14.85 28.38 21.28
C ASP A 262 13.40 28.07 20.88
N GLU A 263 12.46 28.70 21.58
CA GLU A 263 11.01 28.53 21.37
C GLU A 263 10.61 28.88 19.93
N LEU A 264 11.22 29.89 19.33
CA LEU A 264 10.96 30.29 17.94
C LEU A 264 11.52 29.26 16.95
N GLY A 265 12.72 28.75 17.20
CA GLY A 265 13.29 27.65 16.42
C GLY A 265 12.43 26.38 16.48
N ARG A 266 11.93 26.03 17.68
CA ARG A 266 11.00 24.88 17.86
C ARG A 266 9.66 25.11 17.17
N ALA A 267 9.12 26.32 17.23
CA ALA A 267 7.89 26.69 16.52
C ALA A 267 8.07 26.58 14.99
N ALA A 268 9.17 27.10 14.44
CA ALA A 268 9.50 26.96 13.02
C ALA A 268 9.65 25.49 12.61
N GLN A 269 10.29 24.64 13.43
CA GLN A 269 10.38 23.19 13.17
C GLN A 269 9.02 22.50 13.21
N ALA A 270 8.12 22.89 14.13
CA ALA A 270 6.76 22.35 14.17
C ALA A 270 5.98 22.76 12.91
N PHE A 271 6.12 24.02 12.47
CA PHE A 271 5.52 24.52 11.24
C PHE A 271 6.05 23.79 9.99
N ASN A 272 7.35 23.58 9.87
CA ASN A 272 7.93 22.86 8.74
C ASN A 272 7.43 21.40 8.67
N ARG A 273 7.26 20.74 9.82
CA ARG A 273 6.64 19.40 9.87
C ARG A 273 5.18 19.42 9.45
N MET A 274 4.45 20.50 9.74
CA MET A 274 3.08 20.69 9.27
C MET A 274 3.04 20.87 7.75
N LEU A 275 3.94 21.70 7.18
CA LEU A 275 4.07 21.88 5.73
C LEU A 275 4.40 20.57 5.02
N GLU A 276 5.34 19.80 5.56
CA GLU A 276 5.70 18.49 5.02
C GLU A 276 4.50 17.52 5.01
N ARG A 277 3.75 17.45 6.11
CA ARG A 277 2.52 16.66 6.17
C ARG A 277 1.46 17.12 5.19
N LEU A 278 1.31 18.43 4.99
CA LEU A 278 0.37 18.96 4.00
C LEU A 278 0.81 18.64 2.56
N GLY A 279 2.11 18.68 2.28
CA GLY A 279 2.66 18.24 0.99
C GLY A 279 2.39 16.74 0.74
N GLN A 280 2.49 15.90 1.77
CA GLN A 280 2.11 14.49 1.69
C GLN A 280 0.61 14.30 1.38
N VAL A 281 -0.26 15.15 1.93
CA VAL A 281 -1.70 15.16 1.59
C VAL A 281 -1.90 15.47 0.11
N GLY A 282 -1.17 16.44 -0.45
CA GLY A 282 -1.23 16.73 -1.89
C GLY A 282 -0.71 15.61 -2.78
N ALA A 283 0.38 14.95 -2.40
CA ALA A 283 0.87 13.78 -3.13
C ALA A 283 -0.15 12.62 -3.11
N ALA A 284 -0.78 12.34 -1.96
CA ALA A 284 -1.82 11.32 -1.84
C ALA A 284 -3.09 11.67 -2.64
N PHE A 285 -3.45 12.95 -2.68
CA PHE A 285 -4.54 13.46 -3.52
C PHE A 285 -4.26 13.21 -5.01
N GLY A 286 -3.06 13.55 -5.50
CA GLY A 286 -2.68 13.27 -6.90
C GLY A 286 -2.66 11.78 -7.25
N GLN A 287 -2.22 10.92 -6.33
CA GLN A 287 -2.32 9.46 -6.50
C GLN A 287 -3.77 8.99 -6.61
N THR A 288 -4.67 9.56 -5.80
CA THR A 288 -6.11 9.23 -5.82
C THR A 288 -6.73 9.60 -7.18
N ILE A 289 -6.43 10.79 -7.70
CA ILE A 289 -6.89 11.21 -9.03
C ILE A 289 -6.35 10.30 -10.13
N THR A 290 -5.08 9.91 -10.06
CA THR A 290 -4.48 8.98 -11.02
C THR A 290 -5.19 7.62 -11.00
N GLY A 291 -5.45 7.08 -9.79
CA GLY A 291 -6.19 5.83 -9.62
C GLY A 291 -7.63 5.90 -10.14
N LEU A 292 -8.33 7.01 -9.90
CA LEU A 292 -9.67 7.25 -10.44
C LEU A 292 -9.67 7.33 -11.97
N ASN A 293 -8.71 8.02 -12.58
CA ASN A 293 -8.56 8.07 -14.03
C ASN A 293 -8.33 6.67 -14.64
N GLN A 294 -7.50 5.82 -14.00
CA GLN A 294 -7.32 4.43 -14.41
C GLN A 294 -8.60 3.60 -14.29
N LEU A 295 -9.35 3.78 -13.20
CA LEU A 295 -10.66 3.14 -13.00
C LEU A 295 -11.65 3.52 -14.11
N VAL A 296 -11.74 4.82 -14.44
CA VAL A 296 -12.59 5.29 -15.55
C VAL A 296 -12.16 4.66 -16.88
N ALA A 297 -10.86 4.54 -17.14
CA ALA A 297 -10.34 3.87 -18.34
C ALA A 297 -10.68 2.37 -18.36
N GLN A 298 -10.55 1.66 -17.24
CA GLN A 298 -10.94 0.26 -17.12
C GLN A 298 -12.44 0.06 -17.35
N VAL A 299 -13.29 0.90 -16.75
CA VAL A 299 -14.74 0.86 -16.96
C VAL A 299 -15.09 1.08 -18.43
N ARG A 300 -14.46 2.06 -19.10
CA ARG A 300 -14.63 2.26 -20.55
C ARG A 300 -14.23 1.02 -21.35
N GLY A 301 -13.11 0.38 -21.01
CA GLY A 301 -12.66 -0.86 -21.64
C GLY A 301 -13.66 -2.02 -21.44
N ALA A 302 -14.20 -2.17 -20.23
CA ALA A 302 -15.21 -3.18 -19.93
C ALA A 302 -16.51 -2.95 -20.73
N VAL A 303 -16.95 -1.69 -20.88
CA VAL A 303 -18.12 -1.36 -21.72
C VAL A 303 -17.90 -1.76 -23.19
N ILE A 304 -16.71 -1.52 -23.74
CA ILE A 304 -16.38 -1.95 -25.11
C ILE A 304 -16.41 -3.48 -25.23
N ALA A 305 -15.82 -4.19 -24.27
CA ALA A 305 -15.83 -5.66 -24.25
C ALA A 305 -17.25 -6.23 -24.17
N VAL A 306 -18.13 -5.63 -23.36
CA VAL A 306 -19.55 -6.02 -23.27
C VAL A 306 -20.28 -5.79 -24.59
N ASN A 307 -20.05 -4.67 -25.27
CA ASN A 307 -20.65 -4.42 -26.58
C ASN A 307 -20.19 -5.46 -27.62
N GLN A 308 -18.89 -5.79 -27.66
CA GLN A 308 -18.38 -6.85 -28.53
C GLN A 308 -18.99 -8.23 -28.21
N ALA A 309 -19.14 -8.56 -26.93
CA ALA A 309 -19.80 -9.80 -26.51
C ALA A 309 -21.29 -9.82 -26.96
N GLY A 310 -21.96 -8.66 -26.92
CA GLY A 310 -23.32 -8.49 -27.46
C GLY A 310 -23.40 -8.80 -28.96
N ASP A 311 -22.47 -8.25 -29.75
CA ASP A 311 -22.39 -8.51 -31.20
C ASP A 311 -22.12 -9.99 -31.51
N GLN A 312 -21.20 -10.63 -30.76
CA GLN A 312 -20.94 -12.07 -30.90
C GLN A 312 -22.18 -12.91 -30.55
N SER A 313 -22.92 -12.53 -29.51
CA SER A 313 -24.15 -13.23 -29.13
C SER A 313 -25.23 -13.13 -30.22
N LEU A 314 -25.34 -11.98 -30.91
CA LEU A 314 -26.22 -11.82 -32.06
C LEU A 314 -25.82 -12.72 -33.24
N GLN A 315 -24.52 -12.86 -33.51
CA GLN A 315 -24.03 -13.79 -34.54
C GLN A 315 -24.32 -15.25 -34.20
N LEU A 316 -24.05 -15.67 -32.96
CA LEU A 316 -24.36 -17.01 -32.46
C LEU A 316 -25.86 -17.31 -32.55
N ALA A 317 -26.72 -16.35 -32.17
CA ALA A 317 -28.16 -16.50 -32.33
C ALA A 317 -28.55 -16.73 -33.80
N GLY A 318 -27.93 -16.01 -34.74
CA GLY A 318 -28.13 -16.23 -36.18
C GLY A 318 -27.68 -17.62 -36.65
N GLN A 319 -26.54 -18.13 -36.18
CA GLN A 319 -26.06 -19.48 -36.48
C GLN A 319 -26.98 -20.56 -35.91
N ILE A 320 -27.45 -20.39 -34.67
CA ILE A 320 -28.40 -21.31 -34.02
C ILE A 320 -29.72 -21.34 -34.80
N ALA A 321 -30.22 -20.19 -35.26
CA ALA A 321 -31.42 -20.15 -36.10
C ALA A 321 -31.23 -20.96 -37.40
N GLY A 322 -30.09 -20.80 -38.08
CA GLY A 322 -29.74 -21.58 -39.28
C GLY A 322 -29.62 -23.09 -39.00
N ALA A 323 -28.95 -23.47 -37.92
CA ALA A 323 -28.82 -24.87 -37.51
C ALA A 323 -30.18 -25.50 -37.17
N THR A 324 -31.04 -24.76 -36.47
CA THR A 324 -32.40 -25.22 -36.13
C THR A 324 -33.23 -25.48 -37.39
N GLN A 325 -33.10 -24.62 -38.40
CA GLN A 325 -33.78 -24.81 -39.68
C GLN A 325 -33.24 -26.01 -40.46
N ALA A 326 -31.93 -26.25 -40.42
CA ALA A 326 -31.33 -27.46 -41.01
C ALA A 326 -31.79 -28.75 -40.30
N VAL A 327 -31.90 -28.72 -38.97
CA VAL A 327 -32.46 -29.83 -38.18
C VAL A 327 -33.92 -30.09 -38.57
N ALA A 328 -34.74 -29.04 -38.70
CA ALA A 328 -36.12 -29.19 -39.14
C ALA A 328 -36.24 -29.85 -40.52
N GLN A 329 -35.38 -29.47 -41.47
CA GLN A 329 -35.32 -30.11 -42.79
C GLN A 329 -34.92 -31.58 -42.70
N THR A 330 -33.93 -31.90 -41.88
CA THR A 330 -33.48 -33.30 -41.70
C THR A 330 -34.58 -34.15 -41.06
N ILE A 331 -35.34 -33.59 -40.11
CA ILE A 331 -36.51 -34.27 -39.53
C ILE A 331 -37.55 -34.57 -40.61
N GLN A 332 -37.81 -33.64 -41.54
CA GLN A 332 -38.70 -33.87 -42.68
C GLN A 332 -38.19 -34.98 -43.60
N ASP A 333 -36.91 -34.97 -43.95
CA ASP A 333 -36.29 -35.99 -44.81
C ASP A 333 -36.36 -37.38 -44.15
N VAL A 334 -36.10 -37.47 -42.84
CA VAL A 334 -36.22 -38.71 -42.06
C VAL A 334 -37.68 -39.18 -42.00
N ALA A 335 -38.64 -38.29 -41.82
CA ALA A 335 -40.06 -38.64 -41.81
C ALA A 335 -40.50 -39.20 -43.17
N GLN A 336 -40.05 -38.58 -44.27
CA GLN A 336 -40.32 -39.06 -45.63
C GLN A 336 -39.66 -40.41 -45.91
N GLY A 337 -38.38 -40.57 -45.54
CA GLY A 337 -37.67 -41.84 -45.69
C GLY A 337 -38.31 -42.96 -44.86
N SER A 338 -38.77 -42.66 -43.65
CA SER A 338 -39.49 -43.61 -42.79
C SER A 338 -40.82 -44.05 -43.41
N ALA A 339 -41.56 -43.12 -44.03
CA ALA A 339 -42.80 -43.43 -44.73
C ALA A 339 -42.56 -44.35 -45.94
N GLN A 340 -41.55 -44.06 -46.76
CA GLN A 340 -41.15 -44.93 -47.88
C GLN A 340 -40.69 -46.30 -47.40
N GLN A 341 -39.93 -46.36 -46.30
CA GLN A 341 -39.48 -47.62 -45.72
C GLN A 341 -40.66 -48.47 -45.22
N ALA A 342 -41.67 -47.85 -44.59
CA ALA A 342 -42.89 -48.55 -44.17
C ALA A 342 -43.67 -49.15 -45.36
N GLU A 343 -43.73 -48.45 -46.49
CA GLU A 343 -44.34 -48.95 -47.73
C GLU A 343 -43.55 -50.14 -48.31
N GLN A 344 -42.21 -50.04 -48.34
CA GLN A 344 -41.34 -51.14 -48.77
C GLN A 344 -41.47 -52.38 -47.88
N VAL A 345 -41.54 -52.19 -46.56
CA VAL A 345 -41.75 -53.29 -45.60
C VAL A 345 -43.11 -53.95 -45.85
N THR A 346 -44.16 -53.17 -46.10
CA THR A 346 -45.49 -53.70 -46.44
C THR A 346 -45.44 -54.53 -47.72
N THR A 347 -44.77 -54.02 -48.76
CA THR A 347 -44.58 -54.74 -50.03
C THR A 347 -43.80 -56.05 -49.83
N ALA A 348 -42.71 -56.02 -49.06
CA ALA A 348 -41.91 -57.20 -48.76
C ALA A 348 -42.71 -58.25 -47.95
N SER A 349 -43.56 -57.79 -47.03
CA SER A 349 -44.46 -58.67 -46.27
C SER A 349 -45.45 -59.38 -47.20
N THR A 350 -46.05 -58.67 -48.15
CA THR A 350 -46.95 -59.26 -49.15
C THR A 350 -46.23 -60.27 -50.03
N ALA A 351 -45.03 -59.93 -50.55
CA ALA A 351 -44.22 -60.85 -51.33
C ALA A 351 -43.82 -62.12 -50.55
N THR A 352 -43.54 -61.98 -49.25
CA THR A 352 -43.23 -63.11 -48.36
C THR A 352 -44.46 -64.02 -48.16
N ALA A 353 -45.66 -63.43 -48.04
CA ALA A 353 -46.90 -64.19 -47.95
C ALA A 353 -47.22 -64.98 -49.24
N GLU A 354 -47.03 -64.35 -50.41
CA GLU A 354 -47.17 -65.01 -51.72
C GLU A 354 -46.15 -66.16 -51.89
N MET A 355 -44.92 -65.95 -51.42
CA MET A 355 -43.88 -66.96 -51.43
C MET A 355 -44.23 -68.16 -50.55
N ALA A 356 -44.77 -67.93 -49.35
CA ALA A 356 -45.24 -68.99 -48.47
C ALA A 356 -46.35 -69.83 -49.13
N GLN A 357 -47.32 -69.17 -49.78
CA GLN A 357 -48.37 -69.86 -50.54
C GLN A 357 -47.80 -70.69 -51.70
N THR A 358 -46.79 -70.17 -52.40
CA THR A 358 -46.11 -70.88 -53.50
C THR A 358 -45.36 -72.11 -52.98
N ILE A 359 -44.67 -71.98 -51.84
CA ILE A 359 -43.98 -73.11 -51.19
C ILE A 359 -44.98 -74.21 -50.82
N GLU A 360 -46.16 -73.86 -50.30
CA GLU A 360 -47.21 -74.84 -49.99
C GLU A 360 -47.76 -75.54 -51.25
N ALA A 361 -47.95 -74.79 -52.34
CA ALA A 361 -48.35 -75.36 -53.62
C ALA A 361 -47.28 -76.34 -54.16
N VAL A 362 -45.99 -75.98 -54.06
CA VAL A 362 -44.88 -76.85 -54.46
C VAL A 362 -44.82 -78.11 -53.59
N ALA A 363 -44.99 -78.00 -52.27
CA ALA A 363 -45.01 -79.14 -51.37
C ALA A 363 -46.14 -80.13 -51.73
N LYS A 364 -47.34 -79.62 -52.03
CA LYS A 364 -48.47 -80.43 -52.49
C LYS A 364 -48.19 -81.12 -53.83
N ALA A 365 -47.62 -80.39 -54.79
CA ALA A 365 -47.23 -80.93 -56.09
C ALA A 365 -46.17 -82.05 -55.95
N ALA A 366 -45.16 -81.85 -55.09
CA ALA A 366 -44.15 -82.87 -54.80
C ALA A 366 -44.77 -84.14 -54.18
N GLN A 367 -45.76 -84.00 -53.30
CA GLN A 367 -46.48 -85.12 -52.71
C GLN A 367 -47.29 -85.91 -53.76
N GLU A 368 -47.97 -85.21 -54.67
CA GLU A 368 -48.69 -85.83 -55.80
C GLU A 368 -47.74 -86.57 -56.75
N GLN A 369 -46.58 -85.96 -57.03
CA GLN A 369 -45.53 -86.57 -57.84
C GLN A 369 -44.96 -87.84 -57.18
N GLY A 370 -44.77 -87.83 -55.86
CA GLY A 370 -44.39 -89.03 -55.09
C GLY A 370 -45.40 -90.17 -55.22
N ARG A 371 -46.70 -89.88 -55.15
CA ARG A 371 -47.76 -90.89 -55.39
C ARG A 371 -47.79 -91.39 -56.83
N ALA A 372 -47.52 -90.52 -57.80
CA ALA A 372 -47.42 -90.93 -59.21
C ALA A 372 -46.22 -91.87 -59.44
N LEU A 373 -45.08 -91.59 -58.81
CA LEU A 373 -43.89 -92.45 -58.86
C LEU A 373 -44.15 -93.82 -58.22
N GLN A 374 -44.85 -93.89 -57.08
CA GLN A 374 -45.23 -95.17 -56.47
C GLN A 374 -46.10 -96.02 -57.42
N ARG A 375 -47.11 -95.42 -58.06
CA ARG A 375 -47.94 -96.11 -59.07
C ARG A 375 -47.14 -96.58 -60.28
N ALA A 376 -46.17 -95.79 -60.72
CA ALA A 376 -45.29 -96.18 -61.82
C ALA A 376 -44.40 -97.37 -61.44
N ALA A 377 -43.89 -97.41 -60.20
CA ALA A 377 -43.11 -98.52 -59.68
C ALA A 377 -43.95 -99.82 -59.56
N GLU A 378 -45.18 -99.74 -59.06
CA GLU A 378 -46.12 -100.87 -59.03
C GLU A 378 -46.40 -101.39 -60.45
N LEU A 379 -46.68 -100.50 -61.41
CA LEU A 379 -46.91 -100.91 -62.80
C LEU A 379 -45.67 -101.58 -63.42
N ALA A 380 -44.48 -101.07 -63.15
CA ALA A 380 -43.23 -101.67 -63.61
C ALA A 380 -43.03 -103.09 -63.04
N GLN A 381 -43.41 -103.31 -61.77
CA GLN A 381 -43.40 -104.64 -61.16
C GLN A 381 -44.37 -105.59 -61.86
N THR A 382 -45.61 -105.17 -62.13
CA THR A 382 -46.60 -105.96 -62.87
C THR A 382 -46.12 -106.31 -64.28
N ILE A 383 -45.45 -105.38 -64.98
CA ILE A 383 -44.86 -105.63 -66.30
C ILE A 383 -43.77 -106.70 -66.21
N ALA A 384 -42.91 -106.66 -65.18
CA ALA A 384 -41.86 -107.66 -64.99
C ALA A 384 -42.45 -109.07 -64.79
N GLU A 385 -43.53 -109.19 -64.02
CA GLU A 385 -44.25 -110.46 -63.80
C GLU A 385 -44.86 -111.00 -65.11
N HIS A 386 -45.51 -110.13 -65.91
CA HIS A 386 -46.06 -110.51 -67.20
C HIS A 386 -44.98 -110.96 -68.20
N ASN A 387 -43.80 -110.36 -68.20
CA ASN A 387 -42.68 -110.80 -69.04
C ASN A 387 -42.21 -112.22 -68.66
N GLN A 388 -42.14 -112.55 -67.37
CA GLN A 388 -41.81 -113.91 -66.94
C GLN A 388 -42.87 -114.93 -67.40
N GLN A 389 -44.15 -114.59 -67.30
CA GLN A 389 -45.23 -115.42 -67.82
C GLN A 389 -45.14 -115.61 -69.35
N LEU A 390 -44.83 -114.55 -70.09
CA LEU A 390 -44.63 -114.59 -71.54
C LEU A 390 -43.48 -115.53 -71.94
N GLU A 391 -42.35 -115.50 -71.22
CA GLU A 391 -41.25 -116.44 -71.45
C GLU A 391 -41.67 -117.90 -71.26
N GLN A 392 -42.48 -118.19 -70.24
CA GLN A 392 -43.00 -119.53 -69.98
C GLN A 392 -43.95 -120.00 -71.10
N ILE A 393 -44.86 -119.13 -71.54
CA ILE A 393 -45.77 -119.42 -72.67
C ILE A 393 -44.98 -119.68 -73.95
N ALA A 394 -43.96 -118.87 -74.23
CA ALA A 394 -43.11 -119.05 -75.42
C ALA A 394 -42.42 -120.42 -75.44
N ARG A 395 -41.89 -120.89 -74.30
CA ARG A 395 -41.31 -122.24 -74.17
C ARG A 395 -42.33 -123.33 -74.47
N GLN A 396 -43.54 -123.19 -73.92
CA GLN A 396 -44.63 -124.16 -74.10
C GLN A 396 -45.10 -124.25 -75.56
N VAL A 397 -45.08 -123.13 -76.29
CA VAL A 397 -45.37 -123.09 -77.73
C VAL A 397 -44.29 -123.82 -78.54
N VAL A 398 -43.00 -123.64 -78.21
CA VAL A 398 -41.90 -124.36 -78.86
C VAL A 398 -42.03 -125.87 -78.66
N ASP A 399 -42.25 -126.34 -77.43
CA ASP A 399 -42.43 -127.76 -77.12
C ASP A 399 -43.60 -128.38 -77.93
N SER A 400 -44.73 -127.67 -77.98
CA SER A 400 -45.91 -128.09 -78.75
C SER A 400 -45.65 -128.15 -80.25
N ALA A 401 -44.93 -127.18 -80.81
CA ALA A 401 -44.56 -127.17 -82.23
C ALA A 401 -43.65 -128.37 -82.58
N THR A 402 -42.70 -128.69 -81.70
CA THR A 402 -41.79 -129.83 -81.85
C THR A 402 -42.54 -131.15 -81.84
N HIS A 403 -43.51 -131.30 -80.92
CA HIS A 403 -44.38 -132.48 -80.84
C HIS A 403 -45.23 -132.66 -82.11
N ASN A 404 -45.86 -131.60 -82.60
CA ASN A 404 -46.68 -131.64 -83.81
C ASN A 404 -45.86 -132.03 -85.07
N ALA A 405 -44.63 -131.53 -85.20
CA ALA A 405 -43.75 -131.90 -86.31
C ALA A 405 -43.43 -133.41 -86.32
N GLN A 406 -43.20 -133.99 -85.14
CA GLN A 406 -42.90 -135.41 -84.98
C GLN A 406 -44.10 -136.31 -85.32
N GLN A 407 -45.31 -135.90 -84.92
CA GLN A 407 -46.55 -136.58 -85.30
C GLN A 407 -46.79 -136.54 -86.83
N ALA A 408 -46.56 -135.39 -87.47
CA ALA A 408 -46.70 -135.25 -88.92
C ALA A 408 -45.76 -136.20 -89.68
N GLN A 409 -44.52 -136.37 -89.22
CA GLN A 409 -43.55 -137.28 -89.85
C GLN A 409 -43.95 -138.76 -89.71
N THR A 410 -44.51 -139.14 -88.56
CA THR A 410 -45.04 -140.50 -88.34
C THR A 410 -46.24 -140.78 -89.26
N GLY A 411 -47.11 -139.78 -89.45
CA GLY A 411 -48.22 -139.84 -90.40
C GLY A 411 -47.76 -140.08 -91.84
N ALA A 412 -46.70 -139.39 -92.29
CA ALA A 412 -46.15 -139.54 -93.63
C ALA A 412 -45.69 -140.98 -93.95
N GLN A 413 -45.00 -141.65 -93.02
CA GLN A 413 -44.55 -143.05 -93.19
C GLN A 413 -45.73 -144.04 -93.33
N THR A 414 -46.81 -143.80 -92.59
CA THR A 414 -48.01 -144.66 -92.61
C THR A 414 -48.69 -144.63 -93.98
N VAL A 415 -48.70 -143.46 -94.63
CA VAL A 415 -49.24 -143.29 -95.99
C VAL A 415 -48.39 -144.04 -97.02
N GLU A 416 -47.07 -144.00 -96.91
CA GLU A 416 -46.14 -144.73 -97.80
C GLU A 416 -46.37 -146.25 -97.76
N GLN A 417 -46.51 -146.82 -96.56
CA GLN A 417 -46.77 -148.26 -96.40
C GLN A 417 -48.10 -148.68 -97.04
N SER A 418 -49.13 -147.84 -96.93
CA SER A 418 -50.45 -148.09 -97.52
C SER A 418 -50.40 -148.11 -99.05
N MET A 419 -49.60 -147.24 -99.67
CA MET A 419 -49.41 -147.23 -101.13
C MET A 419 -48.73 -148.51 -101.65
N ALA A 420 -47.73 -149.01 -100.93
CA ALA A 420 -47.02 -150.24 -101.31
C ALA A 420 -47.91 -151.49 -101.23
N ALA A 421 -48.86 -151.52 -100.30
CA ALA A 421 -49.84 -152.60 -100.17
C ALA A 421 -50.84 -152.60 -101.36
N MET A 422 -51.31 -151.43 -101.77
CA MET A 422 -52.22 -151.26 -102.92
C MET A 422 -51.64 -151.79 -104.24
N LEU A 423 -50.34 -151.60 -104.49
CA LEU A 423 -49.68 -152.12 -105.70
C LEU A 423 -49.64 -153.66 -105.75
N ARG A 424 -49.46 -154.33 -104.60
CA ARG A 424 -49.47 -155.80 -104.52
C ARG A 424 -50.84 -156.39 -104.83
N VAL A 425 -51.91 -155.75 -104.36
CA VAL A 425 -53.29 -156.19 -104.64
C VAL A 425 -53.57 -156.15 -106.15
N ARG A 426 -53.11 -155.12 -106.85
CA ARG A 426 -53.29 -154.98 -108.30
C ARG A 426 -52.70 -156.16 -109.08
N THR A 427 -51.48 -156.57 -108.77
CA THR A 427 -50.79 -157.66 -109.50
C THR A 427 -51.51 -159.00 -109.35
N GLN A 428 -52.03 -159.30 -108.15
CA GLN A 428 -52.73 -160.56 -107.87
C GLN A 428 -54.03 -160.72 -108.68
N VAL A 429 -54.71 -159.60 -108.95
CA VAL A 429 -55.98 -159.59 -109.71
C VAL A 429 -55.76 -159.92 -111.19
N GLU A 430 -54.68 -159.41 -111.80
CA GLU A 430 -54.37 -159.66 -113.22
C GLU A 430 -54.03 -161.14 -113.50
N GLU A 431 -53.29 -161.78 -112.59
CA GLU A 431 -52.91 -163.19 -112.71
C GLU A 431 -54.14 -164.11 -112.63
N THR A 432 -55.07 -163.81 -111.72
CA THR A 432 -56.33 -164.55 -111.54
C THR A 432 -57.20 -164.49 -112.82
N ALA A 433 -57.21 -163.35 -113.51
CA ALA A 433 -57.96 -163.17 -114.75
C ALA A 433 -57.43 -164.01 -115.92
N HIS A 434 -56.13 -164.32 -115.92
CA HIS A 434 -55.51 -165.17 -116.95
C HIS A 434 -55.88 -166.65 -116.74
N THR A 435 -55.91 -167.12 -115.49
CA THR A 435 -56.25 -168.51 -115.15
C THR A 435 -57.70 -168.86 -115.51
N MET A 436 -58.63 -167.92 -115.32
CA MET A 436 -60.05 -168.16 -115.63
C MET A 436 -60.35 -168.35 -117.12
N ARG A 437 -59.61 -167.70 -118.03
CA ARG A 437 -59.87 -167.87 -119.48
C ARG A 437 -59.37 -169.21 -120.02
N ALA A 438 -58.21 -169.67 -119.55
CA ALA A 438 -57.67 -170.98 -119.94
C ALA A 438 -58.63 -172.13 -119.59
N LEU A 439 -59.34 -172.03 -118.46
CA LEU A 439 -60.34 -173.02 -118.03
C LEU A 439 -61.58 -173.06 -118.95
N GLY A 440 -61.91 -171.93 -119.59
CA GLY A 440 -63.04 -171.81 -120.51
C GLY A 440 -62.83 -172.56 -121.83
N GLU A 441 -61.64 -172.48 -122.42
CA GLU A 441 -61.30 -173.21 -123.65
C GLU A 441 -61.32 -174.73 -123.44
N GLN A 442 -60.88 -175.19 -122.27
CA GLN A 442 -60.84 -176.61 -121.91
C GLN A 442 -62.24 -177.22 -121.76
N SER A 443 -63.23 -176.43 -121.32
CA SER A 443 -64.62 -176.88 -121.14
C SER A 443 -65.36 -177.13 -122.45
N GLN A 444 -65.09 -176.37 -123.52
CA GLN A 444 -65.76 -176.59 -124.82
C GLN A 444 -65.18 -177.78 -125.59
N GLN A 445 -63.92 -178.12 -125.36
CA GLN A 445 -63.32 -179.33 -125.93
C GLN A 445 -63.99 -180.60 -125.39
N ILE A 446 -64.53 -180.56 -124.16
CA ILE A 446 -65.34 -181.64 -123.58
C ILE A 446 -66.71 -181.75 -124.26
N GLY A 447 -67.35 -180.62 -124.62
CA GLY A 447 -68.64 -180.62 -125.32
C GLY A 447 -68.62 -181.34 -126.68
N ARG A 448 -67.51 -181.22 -127.42
CA ARG A 448 -67.30 -181.96 -128.69
C ARG A 448 -67.25 -183.48 -128.50
N ILE A 449 -66.85 -183.97 -127.33
CA ILE A 449 -66.79 -185.41 -127.03
C ILE A 449 -68.19 -185.96 -126.71
N VAL A 450 -69.05 -185.16 -126.06
CA VAL A 450 -70.39 -185.61 -125.66
C VAL A 450 -71.32 -185.83 -126.85
N GLN A 451 -71.30 -184.96 -127.87
CA GLN A 451 -72.20 -185.15 -129.01
C GLN A 451 -71.82 -186.37 -129.88
N THR A 452 -70.53 -186.69 -129.96
CA THR A 452 -70.05 -187.92 -130.61
C THR A 452 -70.57 -189.18 -129.92
N ILE A 453 -70.94 -189.10 -128.63
CA ILE A 453 -71.58 -190.21 -127.91
C ILE A 453 -73.07 -190.29 -128.30
N GLU A 454 -73.73 -189.15 -128.51
CA GLU A 454 -75.15 -189.13 -128.89
C GLU A 454 -75.38 -189.74 -130.30
N ASP A 455 -74.48 -189.43 -131.24
CA ASP A 455 -74.41 -190.03 -132.58
C ASP A 455 -74.22 -191.56 -132.54
N LEU A 456 -73.57 -192.12 -131.50
CA LEU A 456 -73.38 -193.56 -131.33
C LEU A 456 -74.62 -194.26 -130.73
N THR A 457 -75.39 -193.56 -129.90
CA THR A 457 -76.58 -194.14 -129.25
C THR A 457 -77.76 -194.31 -130.20
N GLU A 458 -78.01 -193.37 -131.12
CA GLU A 458 -79.17 -193.51 -132.02
C GLU A 458 -78.89 -194.48 -133.17
N GLN A 459 -77.62 -194.61 -133.57
CA GLN A 459 -77.13 -195.71 -134.41
C GLN A 459 -77.34 -197.08 -133.73
N THR A 460 -77.53 -197.13 -132.41
CA THR A 460 -77.90 -198.35 -131.67
C THR A 460 -79.41 -198.57 -131.61
N ASN A 461 -80.24 -197.51 -131.65
CA ASN A 461 -81.71 -197.61 -131.67
C ASN A 461 -82.25 -198.07 -133.04
N LEU A 462 -81.48 -197.84 -134.11
CA LEU A 462 -81.70 -198.45 -135.43
C LEU A 462 -81.76 -199.99 -135.42
N LEU A 463 -81.27 -200.68 -134.39
CA LEU A 463 -81.03 -202.13 -134.44
C LEU A 463 -82.03 -203.02 -133.66
N ALA A 464 -82.95 -202.47 -132.85
CA ALA A 464 -83.63 -203.26 -131.82
C ALA A 464 -85.07 -203.78 -132.08
N LEU A 465 -85.96 -203.17 -132.90
CA LEU A 465 -87.36 -203.67 -132.94
C LEU A 465 -87.98 -203.98 -134.32
N ASN A 466 -87.14 -204.04 -135.36
CA ASN A 466 -87.41 -204.85 -136.56
C ASN A 466 -87.37 -206.39 -136.30
N ALA A 467 -87.36 -206.87 -135.04
CA ALA A 467 -87.09 -208.27 -134.70
C ALA A 467 -88.08 -208.98 -133.74
N ALA A 468 -89.25 -208.41 -133.40
CA ALA A 468 -90.17 -209.04 -132.43
C ALA A 468 -91.67 -209.11 -132.78
N ILE A 469 -92.03 -209.34 -134.06
CA ILE A 469 -93.37 -209.78 -134.59
C ILE A 469 -94.18 -208.71 -135.33
#